data_AF-A0A0D0CSP1-F1
#
_entry.id   AF-A0A0D0CSP1-F1
#
_cell.length_a   1.000
_cell.length_b   1.000
_cell.length_c   1.000
_cell.angle_alpha   90.00
_cell.angle_beta   90.00
_cell.angle_gamma   90.00
#
_symmetry.space_group_name_H-M   'P 1'
#
loop_
_entity.id
_entity.type
_entity.pdbx_description
1 polymer ?
#
loop_
_entity_poly.entity_id
_entity_poly.type
_entity_poly.pdbx_seq_one_letter_code
_entity_poly.pdbx_strand_id
1 'polypeptide(L)'
;MSSESDASKNSRNSQVSIHSLHSQGTVDPTTLKKSRKPSAKWTLDEETASIDFLLSQFSASGDGNPRKAAFNEAATLLKKKFPKALGAEKTGDVCRSKWMVLKAAYHAVVDIENTSGFTWSDDQGVGVTLKHNDVWE
;
A
#
# COMPACT_ATOMS: atom_id res chain seq x y z
N MET A 1 68.89 -35.81 -12.03
CA MET A 1 68.27 -37.15 -12.14
C MET A 1 67.43 -37.32 -10.89
N SER A 2 66.15 -36.95 -10.97
CA SER A 2 65.00 -37.90 -11.01
C SER A 2 64.81 -38.52 -9.61
N SER A 3 63.69 -38.34 -8.92
CA SER A 3 62.35 -38.67 -9.38
C SER A 3 61.24 -38.15 -8.43
N GLU A 4 60.08 -37.88 -9.04
CA GLU A 4 58.68 -38.19 -8.62
C GLU A 4 58.14 -37.58 -7.32
N SER A 5 57.19 -36.63 -7.34
CA SER A 5 55.77 -36.67 -7.72
C SER A 5 54.88 -37.55 -6.81
N ASP A 6 54.05 -36.90 -6.00
CA ASP A 6 52.67 -37.36 -5.81
C ASP A 6 51.74 -36.21 -5.43
N ALA A 7 50.78 -35.96 -6.33
CA ALA A 7 49.67 -35.03 -6.14
C ALA A 7 48.45 -35.84 -5.75
N SER A 8 48.00 -35.76 -4.49
CA SER A 8 46.69 -36.29 -4.10
C SER A 8 45.70 -35.13 -3.95
N LYS A 9 44.98 -34.86 -5.05
CA LYS A 9 43.76 -34.05 -5.07
C LYS A 9 42.66 -34.89 -4.42
N ASN A 10 42.34 -34.64 -3.15
CA ASN A 10 41.15 -35.26 -2.59
C ASN A 10 39.89 -34.48 -2.99
N SER A 11 38.98 -35.22 -3.60
CA SER A 11 37.78 -34.81 -4.29
C SER A 11 36.57 -34.93 -3.37
N ARG A 12 35.69 -33.92 -3.44
CA ARG A 12 34.23 -33.97 -3.25
C ARG A 12 33.70 -34.66 -1.98
N ASN A 13 33.01 -33.85 -1.15
CA ASN A 13 31.64 -34.20 -0.82
C ASN A 13 30.80 -32.93 -0.63
N SER A 14 30.06 -32.56 -1.68
CA SER A 14 28.99 -31.56 -1.58
C SER A 14 27.80 -32.26 -0.95
N GLN A 15 27.55 -32.00 0.34
CA GLN A 15 26.34 -32.42 1.00
C GLN A 15 25.18 -31.61 0.42
N VAL A 16 24.51 -32.19 -0.57
CA VAL A 16 23.26 -31.68 -1.13
C VAL A 16 22.22 -31.77 -0.02
N SER A 17 21.86 -30.62 0.56
CA SER A 17 20.76 -30.52 1.51
C SER A 17 19.47 -30.74 0.74
N ILE A 18 18.93 -31.97 0.82
CA ILE A 18 17.63 -32.30 0.27
C ILE A 18 16.61 -31.76 1.28
N HIS A 19 16.18 -30.51 1.08
CA HIS A 19 15.08 -29.95 1.83
C HIS A 19 13.83 -30.79 1.50
N SER A 20 13.45 -31.66 2.43
CA SER A 20 12.21 -32.42 2.35
C SER A 20 11.04 -31.43 2.26
N LEU A 21 10.38 -31.38 1.11
CA LEU A 21 9.09 -30.73 0.98
C LEU A 21 8.08 -31.63 1.70
N HIS A 22 7.91 -31.37 3.00
CA HIS A 22 6.86 -32.00 3.78
C HIS A 22 5.53 -31.78 3.05
N SER A 23 4.97 -32.89 2.56
CA SER A 23 3.63 -32.99 1.99
C SER A 23 2.66 -32.23 2.90
N GLN A 24 2.16 -31.08 2.44
CA GLN A 24 1.01 -30.43 3.06
C GLN A 24 -0.17 -31.36 2.74
N GLY A 25 -0.57 -32.17 3.72
CA GLY A 25 -1.75 -33.02 3.62
C GLY A 25 -2.99 -32.19 3.24
N THR A 26 -4.01 -32.87 2.70
CA THR A 26 -5.26 -32.30 2.22
C THR A 26 -5.76 -31.16 3.10
N VAL A 27 -5.63 -29.93 2.61
CA VAL A 27 -6.18 -28.73 3.25
C VAL A 27 -7.70 -28.82 3.18
N ASP A 28 -8.34 -29.10 4.30
CA ASP A 28 -9.79 -29.03 4.43
C ASP A 28 -10.22 -27.55 4.23
N PRO A 29 -11.00 -27.24 3.17
CA PRO A 29 -11.41 -25.87 2.85
C PRO A 29 -12.26 -25.21 3.94
N THR A 30 -12.72 -25.95 4.96
CA THR A 30 -13.47 -25.41 6.08
C THR A 30 -12.60 -24.84 7.21
N THR A 31 -11.28 -25.12 7.22
CA THR A 31 -10.37 -24.70 8.32
C THR A 31 -9.87 -23.25 8.22
N LEU A 32 -10.10 -22.55 7.11
CA LEU A 32 -9.61 -21.19 6.87
C LEU A 32 -10.70 -20.11 7.02
N LYS A 33 -11.55 -20.18 8.03
CA LYS A 33 -12.33 -19.00 8.45
C LYS A 33 -11.48 -18.08 9.32
N LYS A 34 -10.47 -17.45 8.73
CA LYS A 34 -9.66 -16.42 9.40
C LYS A 34 -10.54 -15.18 9.57
N SER A 35 -11.06 -14.96 10.78
CA SER A 35 -11.81 -13.74 11.10
C SER A 35 -10.91 -12.53 10.81
N ARG A 36 -11.29 -11.68 9.85
CA ARG A 36 -10.53 -10.45 9.56
C ARG A 36 -10.67 -9.49 10.73
N LYS A 37 -9.55 -8.89 11.14
CA LYS A 37 -9.56 -7.82 12.15
C LYS A 37 -10.46 -6.69 11.64
N PRO A 38 -11.24 -6.04 12.52
CA PRO A 38 -12.08 -4.91 12.12
C PRO A 38 -11.21 -3.82 11.48
N SER A 39 -11.69 -3.23 10.39
CA SER A 39 -11.03 -2.09 9.75
C SER A 39 -11.51 -0.77 10.34
N ALA A 40 -10.66 0.26 10.29
CA ALA A 40 -11.08 1.62 10.60
C ALA A 40 -12.04 2.09 9.50
N LYS A 41 -13.21 2.61 9.91
CA LYS A 41 -14.15 3.24 8.99
C LYS A 41 -13.93 4.75 9.05
N TRP A 42 -13.85 5.38 7.89
CA TRP A 42 -13.57 6.80 7.74
C TRP A 42 -14.81 7.51 7.23
N THR A 43 -15.23 8.56 7.92
CA THR A 43 -16.21 9.52 7.39
C THR A 43 -15.51 10.61 6.59
N LEU A 44 -16.25 11.32 5.75
CA LEU A 44 -15.71 12.46 5.01
C LEU A 44 -15.09 13.50 5.95
N ASP A 45 -15.78 13.86 7.04
CA ASP A 45 -15.28 14.82 8.03
C ASP A 45 -13.98 14.38 8.71
N GLU A 46 -13.83 13.07 8.97
CA GLU A 46 -12.59 12.51 9.54
C GLU A 46 -11.44 12.55 8.52
N GLU A 47 -11.72 12.24 7.25
CA GLU A 47 -10.72 12.31 6.18
C GLU A 47 -10.25 13.75 5.96
N THR A 48 -11.18 14.69 5.83
CA THR A 48 -10.90 16.12 5.68
C THR A 48 -10.07 16.63 6.85
N ALA A 49 -10.49 16.37 8.09
CA ALA A 49 -9.73 16.81 9.26
C ALA A 49 -8.32 16.21 9.33
N SER A 50 -8.15 14.96 8.90
CA SER A 50 -6.82 14.33 8.82
C SER A 50 -5.96 14.96 7.73
N ILE A 51 -6.50 15.21 6.54
CA ILE A 51 -5.78 15.82 5.42
C ILE A 51 -5.35 17.24 5.80
N ASP A 52 -6.28 18.08 6.27
CA ASP A 52 -6.00 19.47 6.65
C ASP A 52 -4.87 19.56 7.68
N PHE A 53 -4.93 18.70 8.70
CA PHE A 53 -3.88 18.63 9.70
C PHE A 53 -2.53 18.23 9.09
N LEU A 54 -2.49 17.15 8.31
CA LEU A 54 -1.25 16.66 7.70
C LEU A 54 -0.65 17.67 6.72
N LEU A 55 -1.48 18.40 5.96
CA LEU A 55 -1.04 19.49 5.08
C LEU A 55 -0.46 20.67 5.87
N SER A 56 -1.06 21.04 7.00
CA SER A 56 -0.51 22.10 7.86
C SER A 56 0.87 21.74 8.42
N GLN A 57 1.10 20.46 8.73
CA GLN A 57 2.40 19.93 9.15
C GLN A 57 3.39 19.81 7.99
N PHE A 58 2.89 19.64 6.76
CA PHE A 58 3.70 19.52 5.56
C PHE A 58 4.36 20.84 5.15
N SER A 59 3.65 21.97 5.27
CA SER A 59 4.24 23.30 5.04
C SER A 59 5.45 23.59 5.93
N ALA A 60 5.60 22.87 7.05
CA ALA A 60 6.73 22.97 7.97
C ALA A 60 7.86 21.95 7.69
N SER A 61 7.68 20.99 6.76
CA SER A 61 8.58 19.87 6.52
C SER A 61 8.85 19.71 5.02
N GLY A 62 9.94 20.29 4.51
CA GLY A 62 10.29 20.33 3.08
C GLY A 62 10.65 19.00 2.39
N ASP A 63 10.17 17.86 2.89
CA ASP A 63 10.65 16.50 2.56
C ASP A 63 9.62 15.65 1.78
N GLY A 64 8.60 16.26 1.17
CA GLY A 64 7.62 15.57 0.31
C GLY A 64 6.57 14.70 1.01
N ASN A 65 6.80 14.26 2.26
CA ASN A 65 5.84 13.52 3.08
C ASN A 65 5.78 14.01 4.55
N PRO A 66 4.60 13.91 5.21
CA PRO A 66 4.51 14.13 6.65
C PRO A 66 5.41 13.16 7.43
N ARG A 67 6.06 13.66 8.49
CA ARG A 67 6.87 12.84 9.41
C ARG A 67 6.00 11.85 10.18
N LYS A 68 6.58 10.75 10.67
CA LYS A 68 5.87 9.76 11.51
C LYS A 68 5.14 10.42 12.70
N ALA A 69 5.77 11.42 13.33
CA ALA A 69 5.19 12.19 14.42
C ALA A 69 3.87 12.86 14.03
N ALA A 70 3.79 13.46 12.83
CA ALA A 70 2.58 14.11 12.33
C ALA A 70 1.41 13.12 12.22
N PHE A 71 1.66 11.86 11.86
CA PHE A 71 0.57 10.86 11.82
C PHE A 71 0.08 10.45 13.21
N ASN A 72 0.97 10.40 14.22
CA ASN A 72 0.56 10.15 15.61
C ASN A 72 -0.23 11.34 16.19
N GLU A 73 0.16 12.55 15.85
CA GLU A 73 -0.56 13.77 16.22
C GLU A 73 -1.93 13.83 15.54
N ALA A 74 -2.00 13.46 14.25
CA ALA A 74 -3.26 13.34 13.51
C ALA A 74 -4.20 12.33 14.18
N ALA A 75 -3.69 11.16 14.59
CA ALA A 75 -4.46 10.16 15.34
C ALA A 75 -5.01 10.73 16.66
N THR A 76 -4.19 11.49 17.39
CA THR A 76 -4.59 12.15 18.63
C THR A 76 -5.67 13.23 18.40
N LEU A 77 -5.51 14.02 17.34
CA LEU A 77 -6.50 15.01 16.92
C LEU A 77 -7.83 14.35 16.58
N LEU A 78 -7.81 13.28 15.78
CA LEU A 78 -9.02 12.55 15.38
C LEU A 78 -9.74 11.95 16.59
N LYS A 79 -9.00 11.38 17.54
CA LYS A 79 -9.58 10.85 18.79
C LYS A 79 -10.25 11.94 19.63
N LYS A 80 -9.68 13.15 19.65
CA LYS A 80 -10.23 14.31 20.37
C LYS A 80 -11.46 14.89 19.67
N LYS A 81 -11.40 15.07 18.34
CA LYS A 81 -12.45 15.71 17.53
C LYS A 81 -13.63 14.78 17.26
N PHE A 82 -13.36 13.48 17.12
CA PHE A 82 -14.33 12.43 16.82
C PHE A 82 -14.24 11.29 17.85
N PRO A 83 -14.71 11.51 19.09
CA PRO A 83 -14.58 10.53 20.17
C PRO A 83 -15.38 9.23 19.92
N LYS A 84 -16.39 9.28 19.03
CA LYS A 84 -17.19 8.13 18.60
C LYS A 84 -16.72 7.59 17.25
N ALA A 85 -15.47 7.15 17.19
CA ALA A 85 -14.89 6.60 15.95
C ALA A 85 -15.61 5.32 15.51
N LEU A 86 -15.82 5.17 14.20
CA LEU A 86 -16.41 3.97 13.61
C LEU A 86 -15.34 2.92 13.27
N GLY A 87 -15.58 1.67 13.67
CA GLY A 87 -14.69 0.54 13.38
C GLY A 87 -13.45 0.51 14.28
N ALA A 88 -12.31 0.09 13.73
CA ALA A 88 -11.06 0.03 14.48
C ALA A 88 -10.46 1.41 14.76
N GLU A 89 -9.62 1.49 15.80
CA GLU A 89 -8.92 2.71 16.19
C GLU A 89 -8.02 3.24 15.06
N LYS A 90 -8.11 4.55 14.83
CA LYS A 90 -7.31 5.26 13.84
C LYS A 90 -5.94 5.62 14.43
N THR A 91 -5.07 4.63 14.60
CA THR A 91 -3.69 4.85 15.08
C THR A 91 -2.87 5.63 14.05
N GLY A 92 -1.67 6.09 14.42
CA GLY A 92 -0.79 6.80 13.50
C GLY A 92 -0.46 5.98 12.23
N ASP A 93 -0.25 4.66 12.37
CA ASP A 93 -0.02 3.79 11.21
C ASP A 93 -1.26 3.68 10.31
N VAL A 94 -2.46 3.62 10.89
CA VAL A 94 -3.72 3.63 10.12
C VAL A 94 -3.90 4.96 9.39
N CYS A 95 -3.56 6.09 10.02
CA CYS A 95 -3.59 7.41 9.39
C CYS A 95 -2.57 7.49 8.22
N ARG A 96 -1.37 6.95 8.41
CA ARG A 96 -0.35 6.89 7.36
C ARG A 96 -0.82 6.05 6.18
N SER A 97 -1.36 4.85 6.41
CA SER A 97 -1.90 4.00 5.35
C SER A 97 -3.02 4.70 4.60
N LYS A 98 -3.94 5.37 5.30
CA LYS A 98 -5.03 6.12 4.69
C LYS A 98 -4.50 7.27 3.82
N TRP A 99 -3.52 8.03 4.31
CA TRP A 99 -2.86 9.10 3.56
C TRP A 99 -2.23 8.61 2.25
N MET A 100 -1.52 7.47 2.28
CA MET A 100 -0.92 6.90 1.07
C MET A 100 -1.98 6.52 0.02
N VAL A 101 -3.10 5.94 0.46
CA VAL A 101 -4.22 5.59 -0.44
C VAL A 101 -4.85 6.85 -1.05
N LEU A 102 -5.11 7.88 -0.23
CA LEU A 102 -5.69 9.14 -0.70
C LEU A 102 -4.76 9.85 -1.68
N LYS A 103 -3.45 9.88 -1.39
CA LYS A 103 -2.44 10.46 -2.27
C LYS A 103 -2.37 9.72 -3.61
N ALA A 104 -2.40 8.39 -3.60
CA ALA A 104 -2.42 7.61 -4.83
C ALA A 104 -3.68 7.88 -5.67
N ALA A 105 -4.85 7.98 -5.03
CA ALA A 105 -6.10 8.34 -5.72
C ALA A 105 -6.03 9.75 -6.32
N TYR A 106 -5.49 10.72 -5.59
CA TYR A 106 -5.25 12.07 -6.10
C TYR A 106 -4.35 12.07 -7.33
N HIS A 107 -3.22 11.37 -7.29
CA HIS A 107 -2.31 11.29 -8.44
C HIS A 107 -2.98 10.63 -9.65
N ALA A 108 -3.80 9.59 -9.44
CA ALA A 108 -4.56 8.99 -10.54
C ALA A 108 -5.52 9.99 -11.20
N VAL A 109 -6.19 10.84 -10.43
CA VAL A 109 -7.06 11.90 -10.98
C VAL A 109 -6.24 12.93 -11.76
N VAL A 110 -5.11 13.37 -11.21
CA VAL A 110 -4.19 14.31 -11.89
C VAL A 110 -3.64 13.72 -13.19
N ASP A 111 -3.29 12.43 -13.20
CA ASP A 111 -2.79 11.75 -14.40
C ASP A 111 -3.88 11.68 -15.49
N ILE A 112 -5.14 11.39 -15.10
CA ILE A 112 -6.28 11.40 -16.02
C ILE A 112 -6.52 12.80 -16.59
N GLU A 113 -6.50 13.84 -15.74
CA GLU A 113 -6.67 15.23 -16.17
C GLU A 113 -5.58 15.67 -17.17
N ASN A 114 -4.34 15.24 -16.96
CA ASN A 114 -3.23 15.55 -17.85
C ASN A 114 -3.16 14.66 -19.10
N THR A 115 -3.99 13.61 -19.19
CA THR A 115 -4.02 12.72 -20.35
C THR A 115 -4.82 13.36 -21.49
N SER A 116 -4.15 13.65 -22.61
CA SER A 116 -4.79 14.23 -23.80
C SER A 116 -5.93 13.35 -24.31
N GLY A 117 -7.11 13.91 -24.52
CA GLY A 117 -8.28 13.21 -25.08
C GLY A 117 -9.32 12.75 -24.05
N PHE A 118 -9.01 12.87 -22.75
CA PHE A 118 -9.99 12.78 -21.67
C PHE A 118 -10.39 14.19 -21.23
N THR A 119 -11.68 14.48 -21.25
CA THR A 119 -12.23 15.67 -20.59
C THR A 119 -13.13 15.22 -19.46
N TRP A 120 -13.15 15.94 -18.35
CA TRP A 120 -14.12 15.73 -17.28
C TRP A 120 -14.75 17.07 -16.94
N SER A 121 -16.07 17.14 -16.91
CA SER A 121 -16.80 18.28 -16.37
C SER A 121 -17.97 17.80 -15.51
N ASP A 122 -18.32 18.56 -14.47
CA ASP A 122 -19.45 18.24 -13.60
C ASP A 122 -20.77 18.10 -14.38
N ASP A 123 -20.90 18.81 -15.52
CA ASP A 123 -22.08 18.80 -16.38
C ASP A 123 -22.10 17.65 -17.40
N GLN A 124 -20.94 17.14 -17.84
CA GLN A 124 -20.84 16.16 -18.94
C GLN A 124 -20.27 14.80 -18.49
N GLY A 125 -19.77 14.69 -17.26
CA GLY A 125 -19.06 13.50 -16.78
C GLY A 125 -17.73 13.30 -17.51
N VAL A 126 -17.30 12.04 -17.67
CA VAL A 126 -16.09 11.69 -18.42
C VAL A 126 -16.38 11.75 -19.92
N GLY A 127 -15.93 12.82 -20.57
CA GLY A 127 -15.85 12.95 -22.02
C GLY A 127 -14.66 12.18 -22.57
N VAL A 128 -14.83 10.89 -22.85
CA VAL A 128 -13.96 10.23 -23.83
C VAL A 128 -14.32 10.81 -25.18
N THR A 129 -13.42 11.58 -25.76
CA THR A 129 -13.63 12.16 -27.09
C THR A 129 -14.05 11.03 -28.05
N LEU A 130 -15.14 11.21 -28.79
CA LEU A 130 -15.87 10.23 -29.62
C LEU A 130 -15.07 9.56 -30.77
N LYS A 131 -13.74 9.55 -30.72
CA LYS A 131 -12.83 8.98 -31.72
C LYS A 131 -12.59 7.48 -31.58
N HIS A 132 -13.16 6.81 -30.58
CA HIS A 132 -12.91 5.39 -30.28
C HIS A 132 -14.19 4.54 -30.14
N ASN A 133 -15.27 4.92 -30.82
CA ASN A 133 -16.50 4.10 -30.85
C ASN A 133 -16.32 2.78 -31.63
N ASP A 134 -15.25 2.66 -32.42
CA ASP A 134 -14.90 1.46 -33.19
C ASP A 134 -14.24 0.35 -32.35
N VAL A 135 -13.88 0.62 -31.09
CA VAL A 135 -13.22 -0.36 -30.21
C VAL A 135 -14.22 -1.30 -29.53
N TRP A 136 -15.50 -0.94 -29.49
CA TRP A 136 -16.53 -1.67 -28.74
C TRP A 136 -17.72 -2.17 -29.60
N GLU A 137 -17.62 -2.09 -30.93
CA GLU A 137 -18.56 -2.70 -31.88
C GLU A 137 -18.03 -4.06 -32.39
#